data_AF-A0A197SUV7-F1
#
_entry.id   AF-A0A197SUV7-F1
#
_cell.length_a   1.000
_cell.length_b   1.000
_cell.length_c   1.000
_cell.angle_alpha   90.00
_cell.angle_beta   90.00
_cell.angle_gamma   90.00
#
_symmetry.space_group_name_H-M   'P 1'
#
loop_
_entity.id
_entity.type
_entity.pdbx_description
1 polymer ?
#
loop_
_entity_poly.entity_id
_entity_poly.type
_entity_poly.pdbx_seq_one_letter_code
_entity_poly.pdbx_strand_id
1 'polypeptide(L)'
;MKNIAALQKVVTDLLPDAEPSAAELDAIDIEMPLILAEVELLDAQIITLDRAPNVLDNRRIRRAENKVLAARRDLANRAAPVQSGGAA
;
A
#
# COMPACT_ATOMS: atom_id res chain seq x y z
N MET A 1 24.76 27.31 21.45
CA MET A 1 24.06 27.00 20.18
C MET A 1 22.70 27.70 20.24
N LYS A 2 22.30 28.44 19.20
CA LYS A 2 21.00 29.14 19.13
C LYS A 2 20.03 28.26 18.34
N ASN A 3 18.98 27.78 18.99
CA ASN A 3 17.95 26.99 18.33
C ASN A 3 16.99 27.94 17.59
N ILE A 4 16.80 27.72 16.29
CA ILE A 4 15.77 28.42 15.51
C ILE A 4 14.44 27.75 15.88
N ALA A 5 13.69 28.35 16.80
CA ALA A 5 12.35 27.89 17.12
C ALA A 5 11.41 28.18 15.93
N ALA A 6 10.56 27.21 15.58
CA ALA A 6 9.53 27.41 14.57
C ALA A 6 8.50 28.45 15.07
N LEU A 7 8.23 29.48 14.26
CA LEU A 7 7.42 30.65 14.63
C LEU A 7 5.92 30.34 14.76
N GLN A 8 5.43 29.27 14.12
CA GLN A 8 4.00 29.01 13.96
C GLN A 8 3.59 27.68 14.61
N LYS A 9 2.99 27.80 15.80
CA LYS A 9 2.50 26.68 16.62
C LYS A 9 1.56 25.71 15.87
N VAL A 10 0.72 26.22 14.95
CA VAL A 10 -0.23 25.41 14.15
C VAL A 10 0.47 24.37 13.27
N VAL A 11 1.68 24.64 12.80
CA VAL A 11 2.46 23.69 11.98
C VAL A 11 3.10 22.61 12.86
N THR A 12 3.38 22.93 14.12
CA THR A 12 4.05 22.05 15.09
C THR A 12 3.08 21.27 16.00
N ASP A 13 1.80 21.66 16.06
CA ASP A 13 0.76 21.01 16.88
C ASP A 13 0.24 19.68 16.25
N LEU A 14 0.79 19.22 15.12
CA LEU A 14 0.42 17.97 14.43
C LEU A 14 1.01 16.71 15.09
N LEU A 15 0.90 16.62 16.41
CA LEU A 15 1.51 15.66 17.35
C LEU A 15 3.01 15.92 17.63
N PRO A 16 3.37 16.20 18.89
CA PRO A 16 4.77 16.24 19.30
C PRO A 16 5.32 14.81 19.30
N ASP A 17 6.25 14.50 18.39
CA ASP A 17 7.06 13.26 18.34
C ASP A 17 6.28 11.95 18.61
N ALA A 18 4.99 11.89 18.26
CA ALA A 18 4.19 10.70 18.50
C ALA A 18 4.50 9.67 17.42
N GLU A 19 5.17 8.59 17.82
CA GLU A 19 5.35 7.43 16.97
C GLU A 19 3.99 6.76 16.68
N PRO A 20 3.82 6.11 15.51
CA PRO A 20 2.65 5.30 15.24
C PRO A 20 2.46 4.24 16.32
N SER A 21 1.21 4.01 16.71
CA SER A 21 0.85 2.90 17.57
C SER A 21 1.09 1.56 16.87
N ALA A 22 1.25 0.48 17.65
CA ALA A 22 1.41 -0.86 17.10
C ALA A 22 0.25 -1.26 16.16
N ALA A 23 -0.99 -0.87 16.48
CA ALA A 23 -2.14 -1.15 15.64
C ALA A 23 -2.11 -0.40 14.29
N GLU A 24 -1.56 0.81 14.26
CA GLU A 24 -1.35 1.56 13.01
C GLU A 24 -0.25 0.93 12.17
N LEU A 25 0.83 0.45 12.79
CA LEU A 25 1.88 -0.30 12.10
C LEU A 25 1.36 -1.63 11.54
N ASP A 26 0.57 -2.36 12.32
CA ASP A 26 -0.06 -3.61 11.87
C ASP A 26 -1.01 -3.37 10.69
N ALA A 27 -1.73 -2.25 10.68
CA ALA A 27 -2.59 -1.88 9.56
C ALA A 27 -1.79 -1.64 8.28
N ILE A 28 -0.62 -1.01 8.37
CA ILE A 28 0.29 -0.84 7.23
C ILE A 28 0.76 -2.21 6.73
N ASP A 29 1.22 -3.09 7.62
CA ASP A 29 1.68 -4.44 7.26
C ASP A 29 0.60 -5.28 6.59
N ILE A 30 -0.66 -5.10 7.00
CA ILE A 30 -1.83 -5.71 6.37
C ILE A 30 -1.99 -5.25 4.90
N GLU A 31 -1.73 -3.97 4.61
CA GLU A 31 -1.84 -3.36 3.28
C GLU A 31 -0.60 -3.56 2.39
N MET A 32 0.57 -3.77 2.98
CA MET A 32 1.85 -3.89 2.26
C MET A 32 1.85 -4.86 1.06
N PRO A 33 1.23 -6.06 1.13
CA PRO A 33 1.17 -6.96 -0.02
C PRO A 33 0.47 -6.37 -1.24
N LEU A 34 -0.58 -5.55 -1.03
CA LEU A 34 -1.27 -4.86 -2.11
C LEU A 34 -0.40 -3.76 -2.71
N ILE A 35 0.21 -2.94 -1.85
CA ILE A 35 1.11 -1.85 -2.27
C ILE A 35 2.24 -2.41 -3.15
N LEU A 36 2.88 -3.51 -2.73
CA LEU A 36 3.94 -4.14 -3.52
C LEU A 36 3.45 -4.68 -4.87
N ALA A 37 2.24 -5.27 -4.93
CA ALA A 37 1.67 -5.72 -6.19
C ALA A 37 1.38 -4.55 -7.15
N GLU A 38 0.93 -3.40 -6.63
CA GLU A 38 0.69 -2.19 -7.42
C GLU A 38 2.01 -1.58 -7.92
N VAL A 39 3.07 -1.60 -7.11
CA VAL A 39 4.43 -1.22 -7.54
C VAL A 39 4.93 -2.11 -8.66
N GLU A 40 4.78 -3.44 -8.55
CA GLU A 40 5.18 -4.36 -9.64
C GLU A 40 4.42 -4.09 -10.95
N LEU A 41 3.13 -3.72 -10.87
CA LEU A 41 2.35 -3.33 -12.04
C LEU A 41 2.87 -2.02 -12.64
N LEU A 42 3.16 -1.03 -11.79
CA LEU A 42 3.71 0.24 -12.22
C LEU A 42 5.07 0.04 -12.90
N ASP A 43 5.96 -0.79 -12.34
CA ASP A 43 7.25 -1.14 -12.96
C ASP A 43 7.05 -1.78 -14.34
N ALA A 44 6.11 -2.72 -14.46
CA ALA A 44 5.80 -3.37 -15.73
C ALA A 44 5.29 -2.38 -16.79
N GLN A 45 4.50 -1.37 -16.38
CA GLN A 45 4.02 -0.31 -17.26
C GLN A 45 5.14 0.66 -17.65
N ILE A 46 5.96 1.11 -16.68
CA ILE A 46 7.09 2.03 -16.88
C ILE A 46 8.07 1.47 -17.92
N ILE A 47 8.39 0.18 -17.83
CA ILE A 47 9.29 -0.50 -18.79
C ILE A 47 8.82 -0.36 -20.25
N THR A 48 7.52 -0.14 -20.48
CA THR A 48 6.92 -0.03 -21.82
C THR A 48 6.72 1.40 -22.30
N LEU A 49 6.96 2.43 -21.48
CA LEU A 49 6.65 3.81 -21.85
C LEU A 49 7.45 4.30 -23.07
N ASP A 50 8.68 3.84 -23.23
CA ASP A 50 9.59 4.31 -24.29
C ASP A 50 9.46 3.51 -25.60
N ARG A 51 8.55 2.53 -25.69
CA ARG A 51 8.39 1.70 -26.90
C ARG A 51 6.99 1.14 -27.07
N ALA A 52 6.67 0.68 -28.28
CA ALA A 52 5.49 -0.16 -28.47
C ALA A 52 5.63 -1.48 -27.68
N PRO A 53 4.64 -1.85 -26.83
CA PRO A 53 4.70 -3.08 -26.03
C PRO A 53 4.78 -4.34 -26.91
N ASN A 54 5.73 -5.22 -26.63
CA ASN A 54 5.81 -6.52 -27.30
C ASN A 54 4.91 -7.57 -26.61
N VAL A 55 4.89 -8.80 -27.13
CA VAL A 55 4.07 -9.88 -26.57
C VAL A 55 4.45 -10.23 -25.12
N LEU A 56 5.73 -10.18 -24.77
CA LEU A 56 6.20 -10.47 -23.41
C LEU A 56 5.81 -9.35 -22.44
N ASP A 57 5.90 -8.10 -22.88
CA ASP A 57 5.48 -6.93 -22.10
C ASP A 57 3.99 -7.03 -21.76
N ASN A 58 3.16 -7.34 -22.75
CA ASN A 58 1.72 -7.58 -22.56
C ASN A 58 1.45 -8.72 -21.55
N ARG A 59 2.22 -9.81 -21.59
CA ARG A 59 2.09 -10.91 -20.62
C ARG A 59 2.52 -10.49 -19.21
N ARG A 60 3.58 -9.70 -19.08
CA ARG A 60 4.05 -9.17 -17.80
C ARG A 60 3.00 -8.27 -17.15
N ILE A 61 2.44 -7.32 -17.91
CA ILE A 61 1.39 -6.42 -17.43
C ILE A 61 0.19 -7.23 -16.93
N ARG A 62 -0.35 -8.16 -17.74
CA ARG A 62 -1.48 -9.00 -17.31
C ARG A 62 -1.19 -9.81 -16.04
N ARG A 63 0.04 -10.33 -15.91
CA ARG A 63 0.43 -11.07 -14.71
C ARG A 63 0.44 -10.16 -13.48
N ALA A 64 0.96 -8.93 -13.61
CA ALA A 64 0.99 -7.96 -12.54
C ALA A 64 -0.44 -7.48 -12.16
N GLU A 65 -1.31 -7.23 -13.15
CA GLU A 65 -2.73 -6.92 -12.92
C GLU A 65 -3.43 -8.03 -12.12
N ASN A 66 -3.21 -9.29 -12.51
CA ASN A 66 -3.78 -10.44 -11.78
C ASN A 66 -3.25 -10.55 -10.35
N LYS A 67 -1.98 -10.19 -10.10
CA LYS A 67 -1.43 -10.13 -8.74
C LYS A 67 -2.11 -9.04 -7.90
N VAL A 68 -2.32 -7.85 -8.46
CA VAL A 68 -3.04 -6.76 -7.80
C VAL A 68 -4.45 -7.20 -7.42
N LEU A 69 -5.18 -7.81 -8.36
CA LEU A 69 -6.54 -8.31 -8.10
C LEU A 69 -6.55 -9.37 -6.98
N ALA A 70 -5.59 -10.29 -6.97
CA ALA A 70 -5.46 -11.28 -5.91
C ALA A 70 -5.19 -10.64 -4.54
N ALA A 71 -4.25 -9.70 -4.48
CA ALA A 71 -3.91 -8.99 -3.24
C ALA A 71 -5.07 -8.14 -2.71
N ARG A 72 -5.83 -7.46 -3.59
CA ARG A 72 -7.05 -6.73 -3.21
C ARG A 72 -8.11 -7.64 -2.60
N ARG A 73 -8.32 -8.80 -3.23
CA ARG A 73 -9.25 -9.81 -2.72
C ARG A 73 -8.81 -10.30 -1.33
N ASP A 74 -7.53 -10.57 -1.13
CA ASP A 74 -7.01 -11.07 0.15
C ASP A 74 -7.13 -10.01 1.26
N LEU A 75 -6.82 -8.74 0.94
CA LEU A 75 -7.01 -7.62 1.85
C LEU A 75 -8.49 -7.44 2.24
N ALA A 76 -9.40 -7.45 1.26
CA ALA A 76 -10.83 -7.34 1.52
C ALA A 76 -11.37 -8.47 2.40
N ASN A 77 -10.89 -9.71 2.19
CA ASN A 77 -11.28 -10.86 3.00
C ASN A 77 -10.74 -10.77 4.45
N ARG A 78 -9.58 -10.13 4.66
CA ARG A 78 -9.00 -9.92 6.00
C ARG A 78 -9.69 -8.79 6.77
N ALA A 79 -10.16 -7.76 6.06
CA ALA A 79 -10.87 -6.63 6.66
C ALA A 79 -12.34 -6.97 7.00
N ALA A 80 -12.92 -8.00 6.38
CA ALA A 80 -14.25 -8.47 6.74
C ALA A 80 -14.23 -9.10 8.14
N PRO A 81 -15.16 -8.74 9.06
CA PRO A 81 -15.26 -9.42 10.33
C PRO A 81 -15.56 -10.90 10.06
N VAL A 82 -14.73 -11.79 10.64
CA VAL A 82 -14.98 -13.23 10.62
C VAL A 82 -16.32 -13.45 11.34
N GLN A 83 -17.40 -13.63 10.57
CA GLN A 83 -18.63 -14.15 11.14
C GLN A 83 -18.31 -15.59 11.59
N SER A 84 -18.09 -15.80 12.88
CA SER A 84 -18.04 -17.15 13.42
C SER A 84 -19.41 -17.76 13.16
N GLY A 85 -19.49 -18.66 12.19
CA GLY A 85 -20.71 -19.39 11.91
C GLY A 85 -21.18 -20.08 13.18
N GLY A 86 -22.27 -19.58 13.76
CA GLY A 86 -22.98 -20.26 14.83
C GLY A 86 -23.56 -21.55 14.27
N ALA A 87 -22.97 -22.68 14.64
CA ALA A 87 -23.64 -23.96 14.54
C ALA A 87 -24.57 -24.07 15.77
N ALA A 88 -25.88 -24.06 15.51
CA ALA A 88 -26.93 -24.44 16.43
C ALA A 88 -27.18 -25.95 16.35
#